data_AF-A0A377XJH5-F1
#
_entry.id   AF-A0A377XJH5-F1
#
_cell.length_a   1.000
_cell.length_b   1.000
_cell.length_c   1.000
_cell.angle_alpha   90.00
_cell.angle_beta   90.00
_cell.angle_gamma   90.00
#
_symmetry.space_group_name_H-M   'P 1'
#
loop_
_entity.id
_entity.type
_entity.pdbx_description
1 polymer ?
#
loop_
_entity_poly.entity_id
_entity_poly.type
_entity_poly.pdbx_seq_one_letter_code
_entity_poly.pdbx_strand_id
1 'polypeptide(L)' 'MDPIATINIKKDTSFAMLLEAQRRGYELHYMEMNDLYLINGEARARTRTLSVEQNYDKWYDFTGEQESAAGGP' A
#
# COMPACT_ATOMS: atom_id res chain seq x y z
N MET A 1 4.06 -3.20 -6.92
CA MET A 1 5.06 -2.20 -6.47
C MET A 1 6.17 -2.97 -5.77
N ASP A 2 7.41 -2.48 -5.77
CA ASP A 2 8.40 -3.00 -4.84
C ASP A 2 7.86 -2.90 -3.39
N PRO A 3 8.31 -3.75 -2.47
CA PRO A 3 7.94 -3.64 -1.06
C PRO A 3 8.19 -2.21 -0.58
N ILE A 4 7.18 -1.55 0.02
CA ILE A 4 7.29 -0.16 0.52
C ILE A 4 8.49 0.00 1.50
N ALA A 5 8.81 -1.10 2.19
CA ALA A 5 9.95 -1.25 3.08
C ALA A 5 11.32 -1.11 2.41
N THR A 6 11.39 -1.22 1.08
CA THR A 6 12.65 -1.18 0.31
C THR A 6 12.82 0.10 -0.51
N ILE A 7 11.83 1.00 -0.46
CA ILE A 7 11.84 2.25 -1.22
C ILE A 7 12.95 3.18 -0.73
N ASN A 8 13.71 3.73 -1.69
CA ASN A 8 14.67 4.80 -1.41
C ASN A 8 13.99 6.17 -1.53
N ILE A 9 13.46 6.69 -0.42
CA ILE A 9 12.69 7.94 -0.41
C ILE A 9 13.41 9.18 -0.97
N LYS A 10 14.75 9.14 -1.09
CA LYS A 10 15.54 10.25 -1.66
C LYS A 10 15.53 10.26 -3.19
N LYS A 11 15.37 9.11 -3.83
CA LYS A 11 15.50 8.95 -5.29
C LYS A 11 14.27 8.37 -5.96
N ASP A 12 13.30 7.93 -5.17
CA ASP A 12 12.11 7.25 -5.66
C ASP A 12 10.99 8.26 -5.97
N THR A 13 10.64 8.35 -7.25
CA THR A 13 9.56 9.21 -7.73
C THR A 13 8.17 8.68 -7.34
N SER A 14 8.02 7.37 -7.10
CA SER A 14 6.77 6.77 -6.63
C SER A 14 6.49 7.21 -5.19
N PHE A 15 7.51 7.32 -4.34
CA PHE A 15 7.35 7.87 -2.99
C PHE A 15 6.86 9.32 -3.00
N ALA A 16 7.41 10.15 -3.90
CA ALA A 16 6.96 11.52 -4.06
C ALA A 16 5.48 11.60 -4.49
N MET A 17 5.02 10.67 -5.33
CA MET A 17 3.60 10.57 -5.70
C MET A 17 2.72 10.15 -4.53
N LEU A 18 3.17 9.21 -3.68
CA LEU A 18 2.44 8.79 -2.48
C LEU A 18 2.27 9.94 -1.50
N LEU A 19 3.35 10.66 -1.21
CA LEU A 19 3.31 11.86 -0.36
C LEU A 19 2.31 12.88 -0.89
N GLU A 20 2.33 13.12 -2.20
CA GLU A 20 1.50 14.14 -2.80
C GLU A 20 0.03 13.75 -2.89
N ALA A 21 -0.26 12.46 -3.10
CA ALA A 21 -1.61 11.93 -2.98
C ALA A 21 -2.15 12.09 -1.55
N GLN A 22 -1.37 11.71 -0.52
CA GLN A 22 -1.76 11.92 0.87
C GLN A 22 -1.96 13.42 1.20
N ARG A 23 -1.09 14.30 0.70
CA ARG A 23 -1.21 15.76 0.91
C ARG A 23 -2.48 16.34 0.28
N ARG A 24 -2.99 15.73 -0.80
CA ARG A 24 -4.25 16.10 -1.45
C ARG A 24 -5.48 15.50 -0.75
N GLY A 25 -5.29 14.74 0.33
CA GLY A 25 -6.36 14.11 1.10
C GLY A 25 -6.83 12.77 0.53
N TYR A 26 -6.07 12.16 -0.39
CA TYR A 26 -6.36 10.79 -0.83
C TYR A 26 -5.93 9.78 0.23
N GLU A 27 -6.77 8.77 0.47
CA GLU A 27 -6.41 7.60 1.25
C GLU A 27 -5.53 6.68 0.40
N LEU A 28 -4.37 6.28 0.93
CA LEU A 28 -3.46 5.39 0.23
C LEU A 28 -3.77 3.95 0.64
N HIS A 29 -3.99 3.10 -0.35
CA HIS A 29 -4.15 1.67 -0.16
C HIS A 29 -2.97 0.95 -0.80
N TYR A 30 -2.24 0.18 0.01
CA TYR A 30 -1.11 -0.62 -0.40
C TYR A 30 -1.52 -2.09 -0.52
N MET A 31 -1.12 -2.71 -1.63
CA MET A 31 -1.36 -4.12 -1.94
C MET A 31 -0.12 -4.69 -2.60
N GLU A 32 0.39 -5.80 -2.09
CA GLU A 32 1.42 -6.59 -2.74
C GLU A 32 0.80 -7.68 -3.62
N MET A 33 1.57 -8.20 -4.58
CA MET A 33 1.09 -9.31 -5.41
C MET A 33 0.82 -10.58 -4.60
N ASN A 34 1.53 -10.75 -3.48
CA ASN A 34 1.30 -11.83 -2.50
C ASN A 34 -0.01 -11.65 -1.71
N ASP A 35 -0.59 -10.45 -1.71
CA ASP A 35 -1.86 -10.19 -1.03
C ASP A 35 -3.07 -10.65 -1.85
N LEU A 36 -2.86 -11.07 -3.10
CA LEU A 36 -3.87 -11.73 -3.93
C LEU A 36 -3.72 -13.24 -3.82
N TYR A 37 -4.73 -13.92 -3.28
CA TYR A 37 -4.69 -15.36 -3.06
C TYR A 37 -6.07 -16.01 -3.21
N LEU A 38 -6.10 -17.33 -3.34
CA LEU A 38 -7.32 -18.13 -3.47
C LEU A 38 -7.59 -18.90 -2.19
N ILE A 39 -8.77 -18.73 -1.58
CA ILE A 39 -9.27 -19.58 -0.49
C ILE A 39 -10.53 -20.28 -0.97
N ASN A 40 -10.53 -21.61 -0.97
CA ASN A 40 -11.69 -22.43 -1.34
C ASN A 40 -12.31 -22.08 -2.71
N GLY A 41 -11.48 -21.65 -3.66
CA GLY A 41 -11.93 -21.24 -5.00
C GLY A 41 -12.41 -19.78 -5.09
N GLU A 42 -12.45 -19.04 -3.99
CA GLU A 42 -12.74 -17.60 -3.98
C GLU A 42 -11.44 -16.79 -4.02
N ALA A 43 -11.35 -15.87 -4.99
CA ALA A 43 -10.25 -14.92 -5.04
C ALA A 43 -10.42 -13.90 -3.91
N ARG A 44 -9.36 -13.71 -3.12
CA ARG A 44 -9.28 -12.76 -2.00
C ARG A 44 -8.12 -11.81 -2.25
N ALA A 45 -8.30 -10.56 -1.85
CA ALA A 45 -7.28 -9.53 -1.87
C ALA A 45 -7.17 -8.89 -0.50
N ARG A 46 -5.95 -8.79 0.01
CA ARG A 46 -5.63 -8.02 1.21
C ARG A 46 -5.08 -6.66 0.81
N THR A 47 -5.51 -5.64 1.52
CA THR A 47 -5.11 -4.26 1.29
C THR A 47 -4.81 -3.61 2.62
N ARG A 48 -3.75 -2.81 2.70
CA ARG A 48 -3.39 -2.08 3.91
C ARG A 48 -3.50 -0.60 3.68
N THR A 49 -4.09 0.12 4.63
CA THR A 49 -4.06 1.58 4.60
C THR A 49 -2.64 2.02 4.90
N LEU A 50 -2.07 2.79 3.98
CA LEU A 50 -0.69 3.24 4.02
C LEU A 50 -0.67 4.72 4.42
N SER A 51 0.20 5.06 5.37
CA SER A 51 0.60 6.44 5.61
C SER A 51 2.09 6.59 5.28
N VAL A 52 2.45 7.69 4.63
CA VAL A 52 3.84 7.99 4.30
C VAL A 52 4.26 9.35 4.85
N GLU A 53 5.52 9.44 5.24
CA GLU A 53 6.12 10.67 5.77
C GLU A 53 7.55 10.81 5.25
N GLN A 54 8.01 12.05 5.02
CA GLN A 54 9.39 12.32 4.62
C GLN A 54 10.35 12.22 5.83
N ASN A 55 10.44 11.03 6.42
CA ASN A 55 11.26 10.69 7.57
C ASN A 55 12.15 9.48 7.25
N TYR A 56 13.47 9.67 7.27
CA TYR A 56 14.43 8.62 6.91
C TYR A 56 14.49 7.45 7.89
N ASP A 57 14.07 7.64 9.14
CA ASP A 57 14.04 6.59 10.15
C ASP A 57 12.73 5.80 10.09
N LYS A 58 11.63 6.44 9.66
CA LYS A 58 10.30 5.83 9.53
C LYS A 58 9.48 6.54 8.45
N TRP A 59 9.62 6.13 7.20
CA TRP A 59 8.97 6.80 6.06
C TRP A 59 7.58 6.27 5.72
N TYR A 60 7.17 5.17 6.34
CA TYR A 60 5.86 4.58 6.12
C TYR A 60 5.31 3.94 7.41
N ASP A 61 3.99 3.83 7.46
CA ASP A 61 3.25 3.14 8.51
C ASP A 61 1.99 2.51 7.91
N PHE A 62 1.55 1.38 8.47
CA PHE A 62 0.28 0.77 8.11
C PHE A 62 -0.74 1.05 9.20
N THR A 63 -1.76 1.85 8.89
CA THR A 63 -2.75 2.31 9.86
C THR A 63 -4.02 1.45 9.88
N GLY A 64 -4.17 0.54 8.91
CA GLY A 64 -5.30 -0.37 8.81
C GLY A 64 -5.02 -1.52 7.85
N GLU A 65 -5.81 -2.58 7.99
CA GLU A 65 -5.80 -3.73 7.09
C GLU A 65 -7.25 -4.08 6.74
N GLN A 66 -7.51 -4.32 5.46
CA GLN A 66 -8.80 -4.69 4.92
C GLN A 66 -8.62 -5.91 4.02
N GLU A 67 -9.52 -6.87 4.15
CA GLU A 67 -9.54 -8.06 3.31
C GLU A 67 -10.86 -8.14 2.56
N SER A 68 -10.78 -8.28 1.24
CA SER A 68 -11.89 -8.19 0.31
C SER A 68 -11.94 -9.42 -0.58
N ALA A 69 -13.13 -9.81 -1.04
CA ALA A 69 -13.22 -10.71 -2.18
C ALA A 69 -12.72 -9.97 -3.43
N ALA A 70 -11.73 -10.55 -4.11
CA ALA A 70 -11.17 -10.01 -5.36
C ALA A 70 -12.01 -10.37 -6.59
N GLY A 71 -12.96 -11.31 -6.44
CA GLY A 71 -14.01 -11.59 -7.41
C GLY A 71 -15.25 -10.75 -7.10
N GLY A 72 -15.74 -10.00 -8.09
CA GLY A 72 -17.04 -9.32 -8.01
C GLY A 72 -18.21 -10.31 -7.92
N PRO A 73 -19.43 -9.81 -7.63
CA PRO A 73 -20.65 -10.62 -7.50
C PRO A 73 -21.02 -11.39 -8.77
#